data_AF-A0A0D9RTV2-F1
#
_entry.id   AF-A0A0D9RTV2-F1
#
_cell.length_a   1.000
_cell.length_b   1.000
_cell.length_c   1.000
_cell.angle_alpha   90.00
_cell.angle_beta   90.00
_cell.angle_gamma   90.00
#
_symmetry.space_group_name_H-M   'P 1'
#
loop_
_entity.id
_entity.type
_entity.pdbx_description
1 polymer ?
#
loop_
_entity_poly.entity_id
_entity_poly.type
_entity_poly.pdbx_seq_one_letter_code
_entity_poly.pdbx_strand_id
1 'polypeptide(L)'
;MARLPKLAVFDLDYTLWPFWVDTHVDPPFHKSSDGTVRDRRGQDVRLYPEVPEVLKRLQSLGVPGAAASRTSETEGANQLLELFDLIRYFVHREIYPGSKVTHFERLQQKTGIPFSQMIFFDDERRNIVDVSKLGVTCIHIQNGMNLQTLSQGLETFAKAQTGPRSSLEESPFEA
;
A
#
# COMPACT_ATOMS: atom_id res chain seq x y z
N MET A 1 -0.89 21.10 12.39
CA MET A 1 -0.25 19.80 12.09
C MET A 1 -0.81 19.29 10.77
N ALA A 2 0.03 18.81 9.85
CA ALA A 2 -0.44 18.16 8.63
C ALA A 2 -1.19 16.86 8.99
N ARG A 3 -2.35 16.61 8.35
CA ARG A 3 -3.15 15.43 8.62
C ARG A 3 -2.48 14.21 7.98
N LEU A 4 -2.12 13.23 8.80
CA LEU A 4 -1.59 11.94 8.34
C LEU A 4 -2.74 10.94 8.09
N PRO A 5 -2.59 10.02 7.12
CA PRO A 5 -3.51 8.90 6.96
C PRO A 5 -3.45 8.00 8.19
N LYS A 6 -4.55 7.31 8.47
CA LYS A 6 -4.61 6.29 9.53
C LYS A 6 -4.21 4.91 9.05
N LEU A 7 -4.16 4.68 7.73
CA LEU A 7 -3.69 3.45 7.11
C LEU A 7 -3.02 3.76 5.78
N ALA A 8 -1.83 3.21 5.54
CA ALA A 8 -1.17 3.22 4.24
C ALA A 8 -1.25 1.82 3.61
N VAL A 9 -1.96 1.71 2.49
CA VAL A 9 -2.15 0.45 1.77
C VAL A 9 -1.25 0.42 0.55
N PHE A 10 -0.58 -0.71 0.34
CA PHE A 10 0.33 -0.92 -0.79
C PHE A 10 -0.14 -2.10 -1.64
N ASP A 11 -0.09 -1.93 -2.96
CA ASP A 11 0.05 -3.08 -3.84
C ASP A 11 1.44 -3.73 -3.69
N LEU A 12 1.63 -4.91 -4.30
CA LEU A 12 2.89 -5.64 -4.23
C LEU A 12 3.69 -5.55 -5.54
N ASP A 13 3.17 -6.14 -6.61
CA ASP A 13 3.84 -6.19 -7.91
C ASP A 13 3.99 -4.79 -8.49
N TYR A 14 5.15 -4.49 -9.07
CA TYR A 14 5.55 -3.16 -9.58
C TYR A 14 5.45 -1.99 -8.59
N THR A 15 5.06 -2.24 -7.35
CA THR A 15 4.98 -1.27 -6.25
C THR A 15 6.11 -1.48 -5.24
N LEU A 16 6.23 -2.67 -4.64
CA LEU A 16 7.32 -3.00 -3.71
C LEU A 16 8.50 -3.68 -4.39
N TRP A 17 8.26 -4.40 -5.48
CA TRP A 17 9.30 -5.05 -6.29
C TRP A 17 9.03 -4.90 -7.79
N PRO A 18 10.05 -4.96 -8.66
CA PRO A 18 9.93 -4.57 -10.06
C PRO A 18 9.51 -5.73 -10.98
N PHE A 19 8.53 -6.53 -10.58
CA PHE A 19 8.03 -7.67 -11.36
C PHE A 19 6.65 -8.13 -10.89
N TRP A 20 5.95 -8.91 -11.71
CA TRP A 20 4.83 -9.77 -11.28
C TRP A 20 5.32 -11.09 -10.71
N VAL A 21 4.99 -11.38 -9.45
CA VAL A 21 5.40 -12.58 -8.72
C VAL A 21 4.83 -13.88 -9.30
N ASP A 22 3.69 -13.83 -10.00
CA ASP A 22 3.07 -15.00 -10.64
C ASP A 22 3.54 -15.24 -12.09
N THR A 23 4.46 -14.42 -12.60
CA THR A 23 4.86 -14.45 -14.01
C THR A 23 6.37 -14.48 -14.23
N HIS A 24 7.13 -13.61 -13.55
CA HIS A 24 8.55 -13.37 -13.90
C HIS A 24 9.56 -14.14 -13.06
N VAL A 25 9.09 -14.85 -12.03
CA VAL A 25 9.92 -15.60 -11.08
C VAL A 25 9.25 -16.95 -10.82
N ASP A 26 10.02 -17.91 -10.32
CA ASP A 26 9.55 -19.28 -10.11
C ASP A 26 9.71 -19.69 -8.63
N PRO A 27 8.67 -19.53 -7.79
CA PRO A 27 8.68 -19.93 -6.38
C PRO A 27 8.99 -21.43 -6.18
N PRO A 28 9.42 -21.87 -4.97
CA PRO A 28 9.60 -21.06 -3.77
C PRO A 28 10.90 -20.26 -3.80
N PHE A 29 10.95 -19.26 -2.93
CA PHE A 29 12.11 -18.41 -2.71
C PHE A 29 12.95 -18.89 -1.53
N HIS A 30 14.22 -18.51 -1.50
CA HIS A 30 15.09 -18.73 -0.37
C HIS A 30 16.10 -17.58 -0.24
N LYS A 31 16.61 -17.38 0.97
CA LYS A 31 17.73 -16.47 1.21
C LYS A 31 19.04 -17.24 1.04
N SER A 32 19.84 -16.83 0.05
CA SER A 32 21.17 -17.37 -0.19
C SER A 32 22.17 -16.94 0.89
N SER A 33 23.32 -17.61 0.96
CA SER A 33 24.38 -17.32 1.95
C SER A 33 24.99 -15.92 1.83
N ASP A 34 24.89 -15.31 0.65
CA ASP A 34 25.30 -13.92 0.38
C ASP A 34 24.24 -12.88 0.83
N GLY A 35 23.10 -13.34 1.36
CA GLY A 35 21.99 -12.50 1.81
C GLY A 35 20.98 -12.17 0.71
N THR A 36 21.24 -12.53 -0.55
CA THR A 36 20.33 -12.29 -1.68
C THR A 36 19.15 -13.25 -1.63
N VAL A 37 17.94 -12.76 -1.92
CA VAL A 37 16.76 -13.62 -2.10
C VAL A 37 16.78 -14.14 -3.53
N ARG A 38 16.61 -15.45 -3.71
CA ARG A 38 16.57 -16.10 -5.02
C ARG A 38 15.34 -16.97 -5.16
N ASP A 39 14.83 -17.06 -6.37
CA ASP A 39 13.80 -18.03 -6.75
C ASP A 39 14.40 -19.45 -6.94
N ARG A 40 13.59 -20.43 -7.33
CA ARG A 40 14.05 -21.81 -7.52
C ARG A 40 15.05 -21.99 -8.66
N ARG A 41 15.09 -21.04 -9.61
CA ARG A 41 15.99 -21.05 -10.77
C ARG A 41 17.29 -20.29 -10.51
N GLY A 42 17.43 -19.72 -9.31
CA GLY A 42 18.58 -18.91 -8.93
C GLY A 42 18.50 -17.47 -9.44
N GLN A 43 17.33 -17.00 -9.90
CA GLN A 43 17.13 -15.61 -10.28
C GLN A 43 17.13 -14.74 -9.03
N ASP A 44 17.93 -13.67 -9.05
CA ASP A 44 17.97 -12.68 -7.96
C ASP A 44 16.66 -11.89 -7.90
N VAL A 45 16.07 -11.88 -6.71
CA VAL A 45 14.83 -11.16 -6.39
C VAL A 45 15.18 -10.00 -5.46
N ARG A 46 14.69 -8.81 -5.78
CA ARG A 46 14.95 -7.58 -5.02
C ARG A 46 13.73 -6.68 -4.98
N LEU A 47 13.64 -5.89 -3.91
CA LEU A 47 12.70 -4.78 -3.80
C LEU A 47 13.16 -3.59 -4.64
N TYR A 48 12.29 -2.60 -4.80
CA TYR A 48 12.76 -1.25 -5.11
C TYR A 48 13.65 -0.74 -3.97
N PRO A 49 14.75 0.00 -4.27
CA PRO A 49 15.80 0.25 -3.28
C PRO A 49 15.34 0.93 -2.00
N GLU A 50 14.39 1.86 -2.08
CA GLU A 50 13.96 2.68 -0.94
C GLU A 50 12.71 2.13 -0.21
N VAL A 51 12.20 0.96 -0.59
CA VAL A 51 11.02 0.35 0.05
C VAL A 51 11.22 0.15 1.56
N PRO A 52 12.36 -0.37 2.05
CA PRO A 52 12.60 -0.48 3.49
C PRO A 52 12.52 0.87 4.20
N GLU A 53 13.12 1.93 3.66
CA GLU A 53 13.06 3.28 4.23
C GLU A 53 11.65 3.88 4.19
N VAL A 54 10.88 3.64 3.12
CA VAL A 54 9.49 4.06 2.99
C VAL A 54 8.64 3.47 4.11
N LEU A 55 8.71 2.16 4.33
CA LEU A 55 7.92 1.49 5.37
C LEU A 55 8.38 1.90 6.78
N LYS A 56 9.70 2.02 6.99
CA LYS A 56 10.27 2.55 8.24
C LYS A 56 9.81 3.98 8.52
N ARG A 57 9.71 4.83 7.50
CA ARG A 57 9.21 6.20 7.63
C ARG A 57 7.76 6.23 8.09
N LEU A 58 6.89 5.42 7.49
CA LEU A 58 5.49 5.31 7.91
C LEU A 58 5.37 4.82 9.36
N GLN A 59 6.14 3.81 9.75
CA GLN A 59 6.18 3.33 11.13
C GLN A 59 6.62 4.43 12.10
N SER A 60 7.64 5.22 11.76
CA SER A 60 8.11 6.35 12.59
C SER A 60 7.07 7.47 12.73
N LEU A 61 6.15 7.59 11.77
CA LEU A 61 5.03 8.54 11.79
C LEU A 61 3.80 7.97 12.52
N GLY A 62 3.86 6.74 13.02
CA GLY A 62 2.73 6.06 13.65
C GLY A 62 1.63 5.67 12.65
N VAL A 63 1.94 5.55 11.36
CA VAL A 63 0.99 5.15 10.32
C VAL A 63 1.17 3.65 10.04
N PRO A 64 0.19 2.80 10.38
CA PRO A 64 0.26 1.37 10.08
C PRO A 64 0.18 1.12 8.57
N GLY A 65 0.92 0.11 8.10
CA GLY A 65 0.86 -0.37 6.72
C GLY A 65 -0.12 -1.54 6.54
N ALA A 66 -0.69 -1.68 5.36
CA ALA A 66 -1.40 -2.89 4.92
C ALA A 66 -1.02 -3.24 3.47
N ALA A 67 -1.15 -4.52 3.11
CA ALA A 67 -0.97 -4.98 1.73
C ALA A 67 -2.32 -5.34 1.11
N ALA A 68 -2.52 -4.97 -0.15
CA ALA A 68 -3.65 -5.38 -0.96
C ALA A 68 -3.13 -5.77 -2.34
N SER A 69 -3.07 -7.05 -2.69
CA SER A 69 -2.56 -7.53 -3.98
C SER A 69 -3.49 -8.55 -4.62
N ARG A 70 -3.59 -8.46 -5.95
CA ARG A 70 -4.46 -9.32 -6.78
C ARG A 70 -3.76 -10.57 -7.31
N THR A 71 -2.50 -10.80 -6.93
CA THR A 71 -1.72 -11.91 -7.47
C THR A 71 -2.38 -13.26 -7.20
N SER A 72 -2.23 -14.18 -8.15
CA SER A 72 -2.61 -15.58 -7.95
C SER A 72 -1.58 -16.35 -7.13
N GLU A 73 -0.32 -15.90 -7.14
CA GLU A 73 0.80 -16.50 -6.42
C GLU A 73 0.85 -16.00 -4.96
N THR A 74 -0.15 -16.41 -4.19
CA THR A 74 -0.37 -15.94 -2.81
C THR A 74 0.73 -16.42 -1.87
N GLU A 75 1.20 -17.66 -2.01
CA GLU A 75 2.23 -18.24 -1.15
C GLU A 75 3.58 -17.57 -1.42
N GLY A 76 3.97 -17.45 -2.70
CA GLY A 76 5.19 -16.77 -3.10
C GLY A 76 5.22 -15.30 -2.65
N ALA A 77 4.12 -14.56 -2.81
CA ALA A 77 4.03 -13.17 -2.36
C ALA A 77 4.23 -13.04 -0.83
N ASN A 78 3.58 -13.89 -0.03
CA ASN A 78 3.77 -13.87 1.43
C ASN A 78 5.20 -14.28 1.81
N GLN A 79 5.78 -15.26 1.11
CA GLN A 79 7.16 -15.69 1.35
C GLN A 79 8.17 -14.56 1.06
N LEU A 80 7.96 -13.77 0.01
CA LEU A 80 8.83 -12.61 -0.26
C LEU A 80 8.73 -11.56 0.85
N LEU A 81 7.51 -11.26 1.34
CA LEU A 81 7.34 -10.35 2.47
C LEU A 81 8.06 -10.85 3.73
N GLU A 82 8.09 -12.17 3.97
CA GLU A 82 8.83 -12.80 5.06
C GLU A 82 10.34 -12.68 4.87
N LEU A 83 10.87 -13.08 3.71
CA LEU A 83 12.31 -13.12 3.42
C LEU A 83 12.94 -11.72 3.38
N PHE A 84 12.20 -10.72 2.92
CA PHE A 84 12.58 -9.32 2.97
C PHE A 84 12.28 -8.64 4.31
N ASP A 85 11.76 -9.38 5.29
CA ASP A 85 11.51 -8.88 6.64
C ASP A 85 10.52 -7.70 6.68
N LEU A 86 9.54 -7.71 5.77
CA LEU A 86 8.54 -6.67 5.61
C LEU A 86 7.25 -6.94 6.39
N ILE A 87 6.98 -8.19 6.78
CA ILE A 87 5.76 -8.60 7.50
C ILE A 87 5.49 -7.70 8.71
N ARG A 88 6.55 -7.29 9.43
CA ARG A 88 6.49 -6.41 10.61
C ARG A 88 5.85 -5.04 10.36
N TYR A 89 5.81 -4.56 9.12
CA TYR A 89 5.23 -3.26 8.76
C TYR A 89 3.75 -3.36 8.35
N PHE A 90 3.24 -4.58 8.11
CA PHE A 90 1.89 -4.82 7.60
C PHE A 90 0.98 -5.41 8.66
N VAL A 91 0.05 -4.59 9.20
CA VAL A 91 -0.92 -5.04 10.20
C VAL A 91 -1.94 -6.02 9.61
N HIS A 92 -2.29 -5.85 8.34
CA HIS A 92 -3.15 -6.75 7.58
C HIS A 92 -2.66 -6.88 6.15
N ARG A 93 -2.94 -8.04 5.55
CA ARG A 93 -2.59 -8.38 4.18
C ARG A 93 -3.78 -9.06 3.52
N GLU A 94 -4.33 -8.45 2.48
CA GLU A 94 -5.29 -9.07 1.58
C GLU A 94 -4.54 -9.41 0.29
N ILE A 95 -4.20 -10.68 0.08
CA ILE A 95 -3.41 -11.14 -1.07
C ILE A 95 -4.16 -12.32 -1.67
N TYR A 96 -4.88 -12.09 -2.77
CA TYR A 96 -5.61 -13.12 -3.53
C TYR A 96 -6.20 -12.50 -4.81
N PRO A 97 -6.52 -13.31 -5.83
CA PRO A 97 -7.21 -12.81 -7.02
C PRO A 97 -8.57 -12.19 -6.69
N GLY A 98 -8.87 -11.03 -7.26
CA GLY A 98 -10.17 -10.38 -7.12
C GLY A 98 -10.15 -8.88 -7.39
N SER A 99 -11.27 -8.22 -7.11
CA SER A 99 -11.35 -6.76 -7.17
C SER A 99 -10.67 -6.12 -5.95
N LYS A 100 -9.87 -5.06 -6.14
CA LYS A 100 -9.31 -4.28 -5.03
C LYS A 100 -10.39 -3.66 -4.14
N VAL A 101 -11.61 -3.45 -4.65
CA VAL A 101 -12.75 -3.03 -3.82
C VAL A 101 -12.98 -4.01 -2.67
N THR A 102 -13.04 -5.32 -2.95
CA THR A 102 -13.21 -6.36 -1.93
C THR A 102 -12.06 -6.42 -0.93
N HIS A 103 -10.83 -6.15 -1.39
CA HIS A 103 -9.66 -6.07 -0.51
C HIS A 103 -9.82 -4.91 0.48
N PHE A 104 -10.19 -3.73 -0.02
CA PHE A 104 -10.39 -2.55 0.81
C PHE A 104 -11.57 -2.71 1.78
N GLU A 105 -12.68 -3.31 1.36
CA GLU A 105 -13.80 -3.64 2.26
C GLU A 105 -13.35 -4.51 3.44
N ARG A 106 -12.55 -5.55 3.18
CA ARG A 106 -12.00 -6.42 4.25
C ARG A 106 -11.00 -5.69 5.13
N LEU A 107 -10.14 -4.85 4.55
CA LEU A 107 -9.23 -4.00 5.33
C LEU A 107 -9.99 -3.05 6.25
N GLN A 108 -11.05 -2.41 5.76
CA GLN A 108 -11.92 -1.57 6.57
C GLN A 108 -12.60 -2.36 7.68
N GLN A 109 -13.13 -3.56 7.41
CA GLN A 109 -13.74 -4.41 8.42
C GLN A 109 -12.76 -4.81 9.53
N LYS A 110 -11.51 -5.17 9.17
CA LYS A 110 -10.47 -5.58 10.12
C LYS A 110 -9.90 -4.42 10.94
N THR A 111 -9.77 -3.25 10.33
CA THR A 111 -9.13 -2.07 10.97
C THR A 111 -10.12 -1.10 11.62
N GLY A 112 -11.37 -1.09 11.19
CA GLY A 112 -12.35 -0.05 11.54
C GLY A 112 -12.03 1.33 10.97
N ILE A 113 -11.04 1.46 10.07
CA ILE A 113 -10.60 2.75 9.54
C ILE A 113 -11.50 3.17 8.38
N PRO A 114 -12.06 4.40 8.36
CA PRO A 114 -12.83 4.90 7.23
C PRO A 114 -11.97 5.01 5.96
N PHE A 115 -12.54 4.73 4.78
CA PHE A 115 -11.82 4.84 3.51
C PHE A 115 -11.20 6.22 3.28
N SER A 116 -11.90 7.28 3.68
CA SER A 116 -11.41 8.67 3.61
C SER A 116 -10.17 8.94 4.47
N GLN A 117 -9.80 8.03 5.37
CA GLN A 117 -8.60 8.12 6.21
C GLN A 117 -7.49 7.16 5.75
N MET A 118 -7.66 6.51 4.59
CA MET A 118 -6.67 5.64 3.97
C MET A 118 -5.96 6.34 2.82
N ILE A 119 -4.68 5.99 2.63
CA ILE A 119 -3.93 6.27 1.41
C ILE A 119 -3.56 4.95 0.74
N PHE A 120 -3.59 4.90 -0.59
CA PHE A 120 -3.30 3.72 -1.38
C PHE A 120 -2.26 3.99 -2.47
N PHE A 121 -1.31 3.08 -2.61
CA PHE A 121 -0.21 3.13 -3.56
C PHE A 121 -0.26 1.91 -4.48
N ASP A 122 -0.42 2.13 -5.79
CA ASP A 122 -0.59 1.07 -6.81
C ASP A 122 -0.16 1.61 -8.18
N ASP A 123 0.50 0.80 -8.99
CA ASP A 123 0.94 1.17 -10.34
C ASP A 123 -0.15 0.97 -11.41
N GLU A 124 -1.15 0.13 -11.15
CA GLU A 124 -2.20 -0.18 -12.10
C GLU A 124 -3.33 0.85 -12.02
N ARG A 125 -3.45 1.66 -13.08
CA ARG A 125 -4.46 2.72 -13.20
C ARG A 125 -5.87 2.23 -12.91
N ARG A 126 -6.21 1.00 -13.34
CA ARG A 126 -7.52 0.42 -13.08
C ARG A 126 -7.82 0.30 -11.58
N ASN A 127 -6.85 -0.16 -10.79
CA ASN A 127 -7.01 -0.29 -9.35
C ASN A 127 -7.21 1.08 -8.69
N ILE A 128 -6.46 2.09 -9.14
CA ILE A 128 -6.61 3.48 -8.68
C ILE A 128 -8.03 4.01 -8.94
N VAL A 129 -8.55 3.81 -10.15
CA VAL A 129 -9.91 4.24 -10.53
C VAL A 129 -10.97 3.51 -9.71
N ASP A 130 -10.82 2.21 -9.49
CA ASP A 130 -11.81 1.42 -8.75
C ASP A 130 -11.83 1.77 -7.26
N VAL A 131 -10.66 1.90 -6.63
CA VAL A 131 -10.53 2.17 -5.19
C VAL A 131 -10.83 3.64 -4.84
N SER A 132 -10.54 4.59 -5.73
CA SER A 132 -10.83 6.02 -5.49
C SER A 132 -12.33 6.30 -5.33
N LYS A 133 -13.20 5.50 -5.96
CA LYS A 133 -14.66 5.57 -5.80
C LYS A 133 -15.12 5.30 -4.36
N LEU A 134 -14.31 4.64 -3.55
CA LEU A 134 -14.57 4.39 -2.12
C LEU A 134 -14.24 5.60 -1.23
N GLY A 135 -13.61 6.64 -1.79
CA GLY A 135 -13.14 7.81 -1.05
C GLY A 135 -11.71 7.70 -0.50
N VAL A 136 -10.98 6.65 -0.88
CA VAL A 136 -9.55 6.48 -0.55
C VAL A 136 -8.71 7.47 -1.35
N THR A 137 -7.66 8.02 -0.74
CA THR A 137 -6.67 8.81 -1.50
C THR A 137 -5.74 7.85 -2.24
N CYS A 138 -5.89 7.75 -3.55
CA CYS A 138 -5.11 6.83 -4.39
C CYS A 138 -3.96 7.55 -5.10
N ILE A 139 -2.75 7.01 -5.00
CA ILE A 139 -1.52 7.51 -5.60
C ILE A 139 -1.07 6.51 -6.66
N HIS A 140 -1.13 6.93 -7.92
CA HIS A 140 -0.69 6.12 -9.05
C HIS A 140 0.84 6.15 -9.16
N ILE A 141 1.47 4.98 -9.04
CA ILE A 141 2.92 4.80 -9.12
C ILE A 141 3.33 4.50 -10.56
N GLN A 142 4.54 4.91 -10.96
CA GLN A 142 5.08 4.61 -12.31
C GLN A 142 6.38 3.81 -12.27
N ASN A 143 7.23 4.04 -11.26
CA ASN A 143 8.59 3.49 -11.20
C ASN A 143 8.88 2.86 -9.82
N GLY A 144 7.90 2.15 -9.27
CA GLY A 144 7.99 1.60 -7.92
C GLY A 144 7.94 2.63 -6.81
N MET A 145 7.82 2.12 -5.59
CA MET A 145 7.75 2.93 -4.40
C MET A 145 9.13 3.48 -4.01
N ASN A 146 9.17 4.76 -3.69
CA ASN A 146 10.35 5.48 -3.18
C ASN A 146 9.93 6.59 -2.21
N LEU A 147 10.89 7.23 -1.55
CA LEU A 147 10.66 8.26 -0.54
C LEU A 147 9.99 9.51 -1.13
N GLN A 148 10.32 9.88 -2.37
CA GLN A 148 9.68 11.00 -3.05
C GLN A 148 8.19 10.72 -3.29
N THR A 149 7.86 9.53 -3.79
CA THR A 149 6.47 9.07 -3.99
C THR A 149 5.71 9.04 -2.66
N LEU A 150 6.33 8.60 -1.58
CA LEU A 150 5.74 8.65 -0.24
C LEU A 150 5.42 10.09 0.17
N SER A 151 6.40 10.99 0.08
CA SER A 151 6.23 12.39 0.47
C SER A 151 5.14 13.09 -0.33
N GLN A 152 5.13 12.91 -1.66
CA GLN A 152 4.09 13.46 -2.55
C GLN A 152 2.71 12.87 -2.25
N GLY A 153 2.65 11.56 -1.96
CA GLY A 153 1.42 10.89 -1.56
C GLY A 153 0.83 11.44 -0.26
N LEU A 154 1.66 11.58 0.77
CA LEU A 154 1.24 12.15 2.06
C LEU A 154 0.81 13.62 1.94
N GLU A 155 1.48 14.41 1.09
CA GLU A 155 1.07 15.78 0.81
C GLU A 155 -0.29 15.83 0.07
N THR A 156 -0.48 14.94 -0.90
CA THR A 156 -1.76 14.80 -1.62
C THR A 156 -2.89 14.44 -0.67
N PHE A 157 -2.66 13.48 0.24
CA PHE A 157 -3.61 13.12 1.28
C PHE A 157 -3.92 14.32 2.18
N ALA A 158 -2.91 15.03 2.68
CA ALA A 158 -3.12 16.19 3.54
C ALA A 158 -3.97 17.28 2.88
N LYS A 159 -3.74 17.57 1.59
CA LYS A 159 -4.53 18.53 0.80
C LYS A 159 -5.98 18.07 0.62
N ALA A 160 -6.20 16.79 0.33
CA ALA A 160 -7.55 16.24 0.20
C ALA A 160 -8.37 16.36 1.49
N GLN A 161 -7.72 16.27 2.65
CA GLN A 161 -8.39 16.44 3.95
C GLN A 161 -8.73 17.91 4.28
N THR A 162 -8.16 18.88 3.58
CA THR A 162 -8.40 20.32 3.81
C THR A 162 -9.46 20.95 2.89
N GLY A 163 -10.20 20.13 2.13
CA GLY A 163 -11.34 20.58 1.31
C GLY A 163 -12.36 21.42 2.10
N PRO A 164 -13.13 22.29 1.43
CA PRO A 164 -13.89 23.34 2.09
C PRO A 164 -14.81 22.76 3.16
N ARG A 165 -14.62 23.21 4.42
CA ARG A 165 -15.62 23.06 5.48
C ARG A 165 -16.95 23.52 4.89
N SER A 166 -17.94 22.63 4.81
CA SER A 166 -19.32 23.05 4.61
C SER A 166 -19.67 23.99 5.77
N SER A 167 -19.70 25.28 5.48
CA SER A 167 -20.25 26.32 6.35
C SER A 167 -21.76 26.12 6.42
N LEU A 168 -22.19 25.18 7.26
CA LEU A 168 -23.58 24.98 7.66
C LEU A 168 -23.57 24.68 9.15
N GLU A 169 -23.35 25.71 9.95
CA GLU A 169 -23.80 25.81 11.34
C GLU A 169 -23.42 27.21 11.83
N GLU A 170 -24.34 28.15 11.62
CA GLU A 170 -24.81 29.13 12.61
C GLU A 170 -25.83 30.05 11.93
N SER A 171 -27.11 29.78 12.16
CA SER A 171 -28.17 30.79 12.13
C SER A 171 -28.90 30.65 13.47
N PRO A 172 -28.69 31.57 14.42
CA PRO A 172 -29.55 31.62 15.59
C PRO A 172 -30.90 32.20 15.15
N PHE A 173 -31.94 31.44 15.47
CA PHE A 173 -33.31 31.94 15.60
C PHE A 173 -33.31 33.26 16.38
N GLU A 174 -33.87 34.31 15.80
CA GLU A 174 -34.52 35.38 16.57
C GLU A 174 -35.96 35.49 16.06
N ALA A 175 -36.86 35.38 17.03
CA ALA A 175 -38.31 35.48 16.94
C ALA A 175 -38.77 36.93 17.14
#